data_AF-A0A952KUI8-F1
#
_entry.id   AF-A0A952KUI8-F1
#
_cell.length_a   1.000
_cell.length_b   1.000
_cell.length_c   1.000
_cell.angle_alpha   90.00
_cell.angle_beta   90.00
_cell.angle_gamma   90.00
#
_symmetry.space_group_name_H-M   'P 1'
#
loop_
_entity.id
_entity.type
_entity.pdbx_description
1 polymer ?
#
loop_
_entity_poly.entity_id
_entity_poly.type
_entity_poly.pdbx_seq_one_letter_code
_entity_poly.pdbx_strand_id
1 'polypeptide(L)'
;EGVDFDIVTQTGAGAYEVGEESALMESLEGKRGVPRIKPPFPAVVGLYGGPTVINNAETIASAPHILLMGGEPYAKVGSERNGGTRLFGISGHVERPGVYELPMGYNLKKAIYEVAGGVKGGRKLKAVVPGGSSCPVLKADELDVGLDFDQMGKAGTMLGSGGIVVLDETVSMVEFALRTIKFYQHESCGWCIPCREGTDWLKKTLTRFYNGYGNKKDIANIQYLAENMMGRTFCPLGDAAAMPTLGFIKKFREEFEEYLEGHRTEKALITTEELIGAAHH
;
A
#
# COMPACT_ATOMS: atom_id res chain seq x y z
N GLU A 1 3.20 -34.50 -27.61
CA GLU A 1 4.01 -33.32 -27.97
C GLU A 1 4.28 -32.54 -26.69
N GLY A 2 5.49 -32.03 -26.50
CA GLY A 2 5.87 -31.23 -25.33
C GLY A 2 5.98 -29.75 -25.69
N VAL A 3 6.01 -28.90 -24.67
CA VAL A 3 6.32 -27.47 -24.80
C VAL A 3 7.68 -27.24 -24.16
N ASP A 4 8.61 -26.65 -24.90
CA ASP A 4 9.90 -26.23 -24.37
C ASP A 4 9.70 -25.00 -23.48
N PHE A 5 10.11 -25.10 -22.21
CA PHE A 5 9.89 -24.05 -21.22
C PHE A 5 11.02 -24.03 -20.19
N ASP A 6 11.70 -22.89 -20.09
CA ASP A 6 12.81 -22.66 -19.16
C ASP A 6 12.43 -21.58 -18.12
N ILE A 7 12.85 -21.80 -16.87
CA ILE A 7 12.71 -20.82 -15.79
C ILE A 7 14.09 -20.32 -15.39
N VAL A 8 14.25 -19.00 -15.40
CA VAL A 8 15.46 -18.32 -14.90
C VAL A 8 15.08 -17.46 -13.71
N THR A 9 15.88 -17.53 -12.65
CA THR A 9 15.71 -16.70 -11.45
C THR A 9 16.68 -15.53 -11.47
N GLN A 10 16.20 -14.33 -11.17
CA GLN A 10 17.01 -13.13 -11.01
C GLN A 10 16.65 -12.45 -9.69
N THR A 11 17.65 -12.15 -8.86
CA THR A 11 17.45 -11.42 -7.61
C THR A 11 17.62 -9.92 -7.81
N GLY A 12 16.71 -9.13 -7.23
CA GLY A 12 16.86 -7.67 -7.17
C GLY A 12 17.82 -7.20 -6.09
N ALA A 13 17.96 -5.88 -5.93
CA ALA A 13 18.90 -5.24 -5.00
C ALA A 13 18.22 -4.34 -3.94
N GLY A 14 16.94 -4.58 -3.64
CA GLY A 14 16.22 -3.86 -2.58
C GLY A 14 15.76 -2.46 -2.96
N ALA A 15 15.01 -2.33 -4.05
CA ALA A 15 14.30 -1.10 -4.41
C ALA A 15 12.82 -1.41 -4.63
N TYR A 16 11.92 -0.66 -4.00
CA TYR A 16 10.48 -0.85 -4.12
C TYR A 16 9.97 -0.48 -5.52
N GLU A 17 10.51 0.59 -6.12
CA GLU A 17 10.06 1.05 -7.44
C GLU A 17 10.28 0.00 -8.54
N VAL A 18 11.30 -0.86 -8.44
CA VAL A 18 11.51 -1.93 -9.43
C VAL A 18 10.49 -3.06 -9.33
N GLY A 19 9.57 -3.01 -8.37
CA GLY A 19 8.37 -3.84 -8.36
C GLY A 19 7.29 -3.37 -9.36
N GLU A 20 7.40 -2.15 -9.89
CA GLU A 20 6.52 -1.67 -10.97
C GLU A 20 6.84 -2.40 -12.27
N GLU A 21 5.80 -2.79 -13.02
CA GLU A 21 5.88 -3.61 -14.23
C GLU A 21 6.98 -3.17 -15.20
N SER A 22 7.00 -1.91 -15.59
CA SER A 22 7.95 -1.41 -16.59
C SER A 22 9.35 -1.13 -16.02
N ALA A 23 9.43 -0.67 -14.77
CA ALA A 23 10.70 -0.51 -14.07
C ALA A 23 11.40 -1.85 -13.81
N LEU A 24 10.65 -2.92 -13.56
CA LEU A 24 11.17 -4.27 -13.41
C LEU A 24 11.91 -4.72 -14.66
N MET A 25 11.32 -4.51 -15.86
CA MET A 25 11.97 -4.85 -17.12
C MET A 25 13.26 -4.06 -17.35
N GLU A 26 13.25 -2.75 -17.09
CA GLU A 26 14.46 -1.92 -17.21
C GLU A 26 15.56 -2.40 -16.26
N SER A 27 15.20 -2.76 -15.02
CA SER A 27 16.15 -3.32 -14.06
C SER A 27 16.70 -4.68 -14.50
N LEU A 28 15.86 -5.56 -15.05
CA LEU A 28 16.27 -6.88 -15.57
C LEU A 28 17.17 -6.75 -16.81
N GLU A 29 17.00 -5.69 -17.59
CA GLU A 29 17.87 -5.34 -18.72
C GLU A 29 19.23 -4.75 -18.29
N GLY A 30 19.50 -4.65 -16.99
CA GLY A 30 20.73 -4.09 -16.45
C GLY A 30 20.78 -2.57 -16.47
N LYS A 31 19.64 -1.91 -16.74
CA LYS A 31 19.52 -0.45 -16.69
C LYS A 31 19.05 -0.04 -15.29
N ARG A 32 19.01 1.28 -15.06
CA ARG A 32 18.37 1.83 -13.87
C ARG A 32 16.87 1.57 -13.95
N GLY A 33 16.26 1.11 -12.86
CA GLY A 33 14.82 0.82 -12.75
C GLY A 33 13.95 2.08 -12.75
N VAL A 34 13.93 2.80 -13.87
CA VAL A 34 13.02 3.90 -14.15
C VAL A 34 11.90 3.36 -15.03
N PRO A 35 10.61 3.62 -14.71
CA PRO A 35 9.50 3.17 -15.54
C PRO A 35 9.59 3.63 -17.00
N ARG A 36 9.00 2.86 -17.92
CA ARG A 36 8.93 3.19 -19.37
C ARG A 36 7.68 4.01 -19.72
N ILE A 37 7.79 4.93 -20.69
CA ILE A 37 6.61 5.61 -21.27
C ILE A 37 5.74 4.55 -21.92
N LYS A 38 4.45 4.55 -21.62
CA LYS A 38 3.42 3.87 -22.41
C LYS A 38 2.87 4.88 -23.43
N PRO A 39 2.81 4.61 -24.76
CA PRO A 39 3.26 3.40 -25.51
C PRO A 39 4.76 3.40 -25.91
N PRO A 40 5.35 2.24 -26.30
CA PRO A 40 4.69 0.93 -26.54
C PRO A 40 4.38 0.16 -25.24
N PHE A 41 3.32 -0.65 -25.27
CA PHE A 41 2.96 -1.51 -24.14
C PHE A 41 3.85 -2.75 -24.07
N PRO A 42 4.14 -3.28 -22.85
CA PRO A 42 5.01 -4.45 -22.67
C PRO A 42 4.56 -5.69 -23.46
N ALA A 43 3.24 -5.88 -23.60
CA ALA A 43 2.66 -6.98 -24.37
C ALA A 43 3.01 -6.96 -25.86
N VAL A 44 3.52 -5.85 -26.40
CA VAL A 44 4.01 -5.74 -27.78
C VAL A 44 5.52 -5.62 -27.79
N VAL A 45 6.08 -4.71 -26.98
CA VAL A 45 7.52 -4.47 -26.86
C VAL A 45 7.87 -4.33 -25.37
N GLY A 46 8.30 -5.44 -24.77
CA GLY A 46 8.63 -5.57 -23.36
C GLY A 46 10.11 -5.86 -23.13
N LEU A 47 10.39 -6.89 -22.35
CA LEU A 47 11.73 -7.30 -21.94
C LEU A 47 12.57 -7.71 -23.16
N TYR A 48 13.76 -7.12 -23.29
CA TYR A 48 14.68 -7.31 -24.42
C TYR A 48 14.05 -7.06 -25.80
N GLY A 49 13.00 -6.22 -25.85
CA GLY A 49 12.25 -5.91 -27.06
C GLY A 49 11.21 -6.98 -27.46
N GLY A 50 11.09 -8.07 -26.71
CA GLY A 50 10.09 -9.12 -26.94
C GLY A 50 8.74 -8.84 -26.25
N PRO A 51 7.62 -9.38 -26.77
CA PRO A 51 6.32 -9.35 -26.08
C PRO A 51 6.42 -9.95 -24.68
N THR A 52 6.05 -9.18 -23.65
CA THR A 52 6.18 -9.59 -22.25
C THR A 52 4.91 -9.29 -21.47
N VAL A 53 4.50 -10.23 -20.63
CA VAL A 53 3.44 -10.05 -19.64
C VAL A 53 4.05 -10.30 -18.26
N ILE A 54 3.79 -9.38 -17.33
CA ILE A 54 4.29 -9.47 -15.95
C ILE A 54 3.10 -9.75 -15.05
N ASN A 55 3.22 -10.81 -14.25
CA ASN A 55 2.21 -11.19 -13.27
C ASN A 55 2.84 -11.27 -11.89
N ASN A 56 2.06 -10.93 -10.87
CA ASN A 56 2.46 -11.15 -9.49
C ASN A 56 2.55 -12.66 -9.22
N ALA A 57 3.48 -13.06 -8.34
CA ALA A 57 3.65 -14.45 -7.94
C ALA A 57 2.36 -15.09 -7.41
N GLU A 58 1.56 -14.36 -6.63
CA GLU A 58 0.25 -14.82 -6.15
C GLU A 58 -0.67 -15.22 -7.30
N THR A 59 -0.77 -14.38 -8.34
CA THR A 59 -1.61 -14.65 -9.51
C THR A 59 -1.18 -15.91 -10.25
N ILE A 60 0.14 -16.10 -10.44
CA ILE A 60 0.68 -17.29 -11.09
C ILE A 60 0.45 -18.53 -10.21
N ALA A 61 0.65 -18.41 -8.89
CA ALA A 61 0.46 -19.49 -7.93
C ALA A 61 -1.01 -19.95 -7.83
N SER A 62 -1.98 -19.05 -8.03
CA SER A 62 -3.40 -19.43 -8.08
C SER A 62 -3.77 -20.19 -9.37
N ALA A 63 -3.04 -20.02 -10.47
CA ALA A 63 -3.45 -20.56 -11.77
C ALA A 63 -3.59 -22.09 -11.80
N PRO A 64 -2.67 -22.91 -11.24
CA PRO A 64 -2.85 -24.36 -11.15
C PRO A 64 -4.13 -24.74 -10.38
N HIS A 65 -4.43 -24.06 -9.27
CA HIS A 65 -5.63 -24.33 -8.48
C HIS A 65 -6.91 -24.01 -9.24
N ILE A 66 -6.92 -22.90 -9.99
CA ILE A 66 -8.04 -22.51 -10.86
C ILE A 66 -8.27 -23.56 -11.95
N LEU A 67 -7.19 -24.05 -12.59
CA LEU A 67 -7.29 -25.05 -13.64
C LEU A 67 -7.78 -26.41 -13.12
N LEU A 68 -7.34 -26.81 -11.93
CA LEU A 68 -7.74 -28.08 -11.31
C LEU A 68 -9.17 -28.04 -10.75
N MET A 69 -9.58 -26.92 -10.15
CA MET A 69 -10.91 -26.74 -9.58
C MET A 69 -11.98 -26.42 -10.63
N GLY A 70 -11.58 -25.80 -11.74
CA GLY A 70 -12.45 -25.18 -12.72
C GLY A 70 -12.72 -23.71 -12.38
N GLY A 71 -12.73 -22.86 -13.42
CA GLY A 71 -12.83 -21.40 -13.25
C GLY A 71 -14.14 -20.93 -12.62
N GLU A 72 -15.27 -21.52 -12.98
CA GLU A 72 -16.57 -21.12 -12.42
C GLU A 72 -16.71 -21.48 -10.92
N PRO A 73 -16.37 -22.71 -10.47
CA PRO A 73 -16.32 -23.02 -9.05
C PRO A 73 -15.36 -22.11 -8.26
N TYR A 74 -14.16 -21.84 -8.79
CA TYR A 74 -13.21 -20.94 -8.13
C TYR A 74 -13.77 -19.51 -8.00
N ALA A 75 -14.42 -19.01 -9.05
CA ALA A 75 -15.03 -17.68 -9.03
C ALA A 75 -16.12 -17.55 -7.95
N LYS A 76 -16.86 -18.62 -7.63
CA LYS A 76 -17.91 -18.65 -6.59
C LYS A 76 -17.38 -18.61 -5.16
N VAL A 77 -16.08 -18.78 -4.94
CA VAL A 77 -15.47 -18.71 -3.59
C VAL A 77 -15.44 -17.27 -3.06
N GLY A 78 -15.27 -16.29 -3.95
CA GLY A 78 -15.21 -14.87 -3.61
C GLY A 78 -16.55 -14.15 -3.79
N SER A 79 -16.53 -12.81 -3.71
CA SER A 79 -17.70 -11.97 -3.97
C SER A 79 -17.96 -11.81 -5.48
N GLU A 80 -19.16 -11.31 -5.82
CA GLU A 80 -19.54 -11.06 -7.20
C GLU A 80 -18.52 -10.14 -7.89
N ARG A 81 -18.08 -10.51 -9.10
CA ARG A 81 -16.99 -9.84 -9.88
C ARG A 81 -15.59 -9.88 -9.25
N ASN A 82 -15.44 -10.45 -8.06
CA ASN A 82 -14.19 -10.54 -7.30
C ASN A 82 -14.02 -11.98 -6.78
N GLY A 83 -13.89 -12.92 -7.70
CA GLY A 83 -13.86 -14.34 -7.38
C GLY A 83 -12.53 -14.84 -6.80
N GLY A 84 -12.57 -16.01 -6.17
CA GLY A 84 -11.38 -16.70 -5.65
C GLY A 84 -10.97 -16.31 -4.24
N THR A 85 -9.76 -16.75 -3.88
CA THR A 85 -9.10 -16.44 -2.61
C THR A 85 -7.94 -15.48 -2.83
N ARG A 86 -7.46 -14.88 -1.73
CA ARG A 86 -6.30 -14.01 -1.70
C ARG A 86 -5.51 -14.19 -0.41
N LEU A 87 -4.21 -14.01 -0.48
CA LEU A 87 -3.29 -13.98 0.65
C LEU A 87 -3.28 -12.58 1.26
N PHE A 88 -3.88 -12.44 2.44
CA PHE A 88 -3.87 -11.20 3.21
C PHE A 88 -2.78 -11.24 4.27
N GLY A 89 -1.83 -10.30 4.18
CA GLY A 89 -0.84 -10.08 5.24
C GLY A 89 -1.42 -9.13 6.27
N ILE A 90 -1.79 -9.61 7.45
CA ILE A 90 -2.29 -8.78 8.55
C ILE A 90 -1.14 -8.47 9.51
N SER A 91 -0.83 -7.19 9.69
CA SER A 91 0.29 -6.73 10.51
C SER A 91 -0.10 -5.52 11.38
N GLY A 92 0.87 -5.02 12.17
CA GLY A 92 0.67 -3.91 13.09
C GLY A 92 0.17 -4.38 14.46
N HIS A 93 -0.79 -3.62 15.02
CA HIS A 93 -1.27 -3.78 16.39
C HIS A 93 -2.35 -4.87 16.52
N VAL A 94 -2.04 -6.09 16.11
CA VAL A 94 -2.89 -7.29 16.27
C VAL A 94 -2.22 -8.34 17.15
N GLU A 95 -3.02 -9.23 17.75
CA GLU A 95 -2.51 -10.33 18.58
C GLU A 95 -1.76 -11.39 17.76
N ARG A 96 -2.25 -11.68 16.54
CA ARG A 96 -1.71 -12.74 15.67
C ARG A 96 -1.40 -12.17 14.27
N PRO A 97 -0.31 -11.39 14.12
CA PRO A 97 0.12 -10.95 12.80
C PRO A 97 0.57 -12.15 11.96
N GLY A 98 0.34 -12.10 10.65
CA GLY A 98 0.66 -13.22 9.76
C GLY A 98 0.02 -13.08 8.39
N VAL A 99 0.26 -14.09 7.55
CA VAL A 99 -0.38 -14.21 6.23
C VAL A 99 -1.51 -15.23 6.33
N TYR A 100 -2.70 -14.84 5.88
CA TYR A 100 -3.89 -15.65 5.91
C TYR A 100 -4.52 -15.70 4.53
N GLU A 101 -4.80 -16.90 4.02
CA GLU A 101 -5.59 -17.06 2.80
C GLU A 101 -7.08 -16.93 3.16
N LEU A 102 -7.74 -15.90 2.62
CA LEU A 102 -9.16 -15.64 2.84
C LEU A 102 -9.88 -15.48 1.49
N PRO A 103 -11.18 -15.79 1.42
CA PRO A 103 -11.96 -15.52 0.21
C PRO A 103 -12.03 -14.00 -0.04
N MET A 104 -12.00 -13.62 -1.31
CA MET A 104 -12.28 -12.23 -1.70
C MET A 104 -13.67 -11.81 -1.21
N GLY A 105 -13.78 -10.59 -0.68
CA GLY A 105 -15.00 -10.09 -0.06
C GLY A 105 -15.17 -10.45 1.42
N TYR A 106 -14.22 -11.17 2.04
CA TYR A 106 -14.24 -11.44 3.49
C TYR A 106 -14.29 -10.12 4.27
N ASN A 107 -15.09 -10.06 5.33
CA ASN A 107 -15.30 -8.81 6.07
C ASN A 107 -14.02 -8.38 6.81
N LEU A 108 -13.59 -7.13 6.62
CA LEU A 108 -12.35 -6.59 7.19
C LEU A 108 -12.36 -6.62 8.72
N LYS A 109 -13.48 -6.25 9.35
CA LYS A 109 -13.62 -6.32 10.81
C LYS A 109 -13.46 -7.75 11.32
N LYS A 110 -14.07 -8.73 10.65
CA LYS A 110 -13.88 -10.15 11.00
C LYS A 110 -12.44 -10.61 10.80
N ALA A 111 -11.76 -10.18 9.74
CA ALA A 111 -10.36 -10.51 9.53
C ALA A 111 -9.49 -10.05 10.71
N ILE A 112 -9.75 -8.85 11.25
CA ILE A 112 -8.99 -8.32 12.38
C ILE A 112 -9.33 -9.05 13.69
N TYR A 113 -10.62 -9.16 14.03
CA TYR A 113 -11.02 -9.65 15.35
C TYR A 113 -11.07 -11.18 15.44
N GLU A 114 -11.51 -11.88 14.40
CA GLU A 114 -11.67 -13.34 14.42
C GLU A 114 -10.39 -14.04 13.95
N VAL A 115 -9.78 -13.57 12.85
CA VAL A 115 -8.60 -14.21 12.25
C VAL A 115 -7.32 -13.75 12.95
N ALA A 116 -7.05 -12.44 12.98
CA ALA A 116 -5.85 -11.89 13.62
C ALA A 116 -5.92 -11.78 15.16
N GLY A 117 -7.02 -12.20 15.78
CA GLY A 117 -7.17 -12.29 17.24
C GLY A 117 -7.47 -10.96 17.95
N GLY A 118 -7.84 -9.92 17.21
CA GLY A 118 -8.17 -8.61 17.76
C GLY A 118 -6.96 -7.69 17.93
N VAL A 119 -7.21 -6.51 18.48
CA VAL A 119 -6.21 -5.47 18.69
C VAL A 119 -5.31 -5.84 19.86
N LYS A 120 -4.00 -5.72 19.66
CA LYS A 120 -2.99 -6.12 20.64
C LYS A 120 -3.20 -5.46 22.01
N GLY A 121 -3.19 -6.26 23.07
CA GLY A 121 -3.36 -5.83 24.45
C GLY A 121 -4.77 -5.33 24.78
N GLY A 122 -5.79 -5.66 23.96
CA GLY A 122 -7.17 -5.22 24.16
C GLY A 122 -7.37 -3.71 24.02
N ARG A 123 -6.42 -3.02 23.36
CA ARG A 123 -6.48 -1.56 23.14
C ARG A 123 -7.57 -1.20 22.13
N LYS A 124 -7.94 0.09 22.09
CA LYS A 124 -8.91 0.54 21.08
C LYS A 124 -8.26 0.64 19.72
N LEU A 125 -8.97 0.17 18.71
CA LEU A 125 -8.61 0.39 17.33
C LEU A 125 -8.76 1.88 16.98
N LYS A 126 -7.77 2.45 16.28
CA LYS A 126 -7.84 3.81 15.72
C LYS A 126 -8.13 3.77 14.23
N ALA A 127 -7.32 3.03 13.49
CA ALA A 127 -7.32 3.07 12.03
C ALA A 127 -6.78 1.79 11.39
N VAL A 128 -7.11 1.57 10.12
CA VAL A 128 -6.63 0.42 9.34
C VAL A 128 -6.26 0.85 7.94
N VAL A 129 -5.11 0.41 7.45
CA VAL A 129 -4.74 0.49 6.03
C VAL A 129 -5.06 -0.85 5.39
N PRO A 130 -6.11 -0.97 4.55
CA PRO A 130 -6.66 -2.29 4.20
C PRO A 130 -5.95 -3.02 3.06
N GLY A 131 -5.25 -2.32 2.17
CA GLY A 131 -4.64 -2.93 0.99
C GLY A 131 -3.12 -2.94 0.95
N GLY A 132 -2.48 -1.99 1.62
CA GLY A 132 -1.05 -1.71 1.57
C GLY A 132 -0.82 -0.21 1.75
N SER A 133 0.43 0.23 1.94
CA SER A 133 0.75 1.64 2.27
C SER A 133 0.23 2.66 1.26
N SER A 134 -0.09 2.23 0.03
CA SER A 134 -0.62 3.07 -1.05
C SER A 134 -2.10 3.40 -0.93
N CYS A 135 -2.81 2.74 -0.01
CA CYS A 135 -4.26 2.82 0.11
C CYS A 135 -4.66 3.89 1.14
N PRO A 136 -5.72 4.68 0.88
CA PRO A 136 -6.30 5.55 1.91
C PRO A 136 -6.69 4.77 3.17
N VAL A 137 -6.41 5.35 4.32
CA VAL A 137 -6.74 4.75 5.63
C VAL A 137 -8.26 4.70 5.87
N LEU A 138 -8.73 3.70 6.61
CA LEU A 138 -10.08 3.59 7.17
C LEU A 138 -10.03 3.85 8.68
N LYS A 139 -11.04 4.53 9.21
CA LYS A 139 -11.27 4.69 10.65
C LYS A 139 -11.90 3.42 11.24
N ALA A 140 -11.86 3.31 12.57
CA ALA A 140 -12.40 2.16 13.29
C ALA A 140 -13.91 1.91 13.05
N ASP A 141 -14.69 2.94 12.73
CA ASP A 141 -16.12 2.88 12.42
C ASP A 141 -16.43 2.54 10.95
N GLU A 142 -15.42 2.51 10.07
CA GLU A 142 -15.55 2.24 8.63
C GLU A 142 -15.21 0.78 8.25
N LEU A 143 -15.02 -0.12 9.23
CA LEU A 143 -14.49 -1.47 8.99
C LEU A 143 -15.50 -2.54 8.56
N ASP A 144 -16.80 -2.23 8.59
CA ASP A 144 -17.83 -3.19 8.15
C ASP A 144 -17.95 -3.20 6.62
N VAL A 145 -16.87 -3.63 5.97
CA VAL A 145 -16.70 -3.63 4.52
C VAL A 145 -16.00 -4.93 4.08
N GLY A 146 -16.40 -5.48 2.94
CA GLY A 146 -15.78 -6.66 2.35
C GLY A 146 -14.42 -6.36 1.72
N LEU A 147 -13.45 -7.25 1.91
CA LEU A 147 -12.12 -7.22 1.30
C LEU A 147 -12.17 -7.59 -0.18
N ASP A 148 -12.78 -6.75 -0.99
CA ASP A 148 -12.78 -6.84 -2.46
C ASP A 148 -12.56 -5.47 -3.12
N PHE A 149 -12.31 -5.44 -4.43
CA PHE A 149 -11.96 -4.20 -5.12
C PHE A 149 -13.13 -3.21 -5.19
N ASP A 150 -14.36 -3.71 -5.36
CA ASP A 150 -15.55 -2.87 -5.55
C ASP A 150 -16.02 -2.23 -4.23
N GLN A 151 -16.11 -3.00 -3.15
CA GLN A 151 -16.53 -2.53 -1.83
C GLN A 151 -15.50 -1.59 -1.21
N MET A 152 -14.21 -1.89 -1.33
CA MET A 152 -13.15 -0.99 -0.88
C MET A 152 -13.14 0.33 -1.64
N GLY A 153 -13.34 0.28 -2.97
CA GLY A 153 -13.52 1.48 -3.80
C GLY A 153 -14.69 2.35 -3.32
N LYS A 154 -15.84 1.73 -3.02
CA LYS A 154 -17.02 2.44 -2.48
C LYS A 154 -16.77 3.05 -1.10
N ALA A 155 -15.94 2.43 -0.28
CA ALA A 155 -15.53 2.96 1.03
C ALA A 155 -14.49 4.10 0.93
N GLY A 156 -14.13 4.54 -0.28
CA GLY A 156 -13.17 5.63 -0.49
C GLY A 156 -11.73 5.22 -0.22
N THR A 157 -11.43 3.93 -0.28
CA THR A 157 -10.09 3.35 -0.24
C THR A 157 -9.90 2.42 -1.44
N MET A 158 -8.90 1.55 -1.41
CA MET A 158 -8.68 0.54 -2.43
C MET A 158 -8.06 -0.71 -1.82
N LEU A 159 -8.23 -1.84 -2.51
CA LEU A 159 -7.55 -3.07 -2.16
C LEU A 159 -6.30 -3.23 -3.04
N GLY A 160 -5.14 -2.95 -2.46
CA GLY A 160 -3.82 -3.09 -3.12
C GLY A 160 -3.31 -4.53 -3.13
N SER A 161 -2.21 -4.78 -2.41
CA SER A 161 -1.57 -6.10 -2.29
C SER A 161 -2.23 -7.04 -1.29
N GLY A 162 -3.16 -6.55 -0.46
CA GLY A 162 -3.72 -7.30 0.67
C GLY A 162 -2.88 -7.19 1.95
N GLY A 163 -1.93 -6.25 2.01
CA GLY A 163 -1.15 -5.93 3.20
C GLY A 163 -1.95 -5.03 4.14
N ILE A 164 -2.69 -5.63 5.07
CA ILE A 164 -3.52 -4.94 6.06
C ILE A 164 -2.64 -4.50 7.23
N VAL A 165 -2.59 -3.19 7.51
CA VAL A 165 -1.88 -2.63 8.68
C VAL A 165 -2.89 -2.10 9.68
N VAL A 166 -2.89 -2.67 10.89
CA VAL A 166 -3.80 -2.28 11.98
C VAL A 166 -3.10 -1.30 12.93
N LEU A 167 -3.74 -0.17 13.20
CA LEU A 167 -3.24 0.91 14.07
C LEU A 167 -4.18 1.08 15.27
N ASP A 168 -3.63 1.00 16.48
CA ASP A 168 -4.39 1.24 17.70
C ASP A 168 -4.35 2.73 18.13
N GLU A 169 -5.06 3.04 19.21
CA GLU A 169 -5.15 4.39 19.78
C GLU A 169 -3.81 5.01 20.19
N THR A 170 -2.75 4.22 20.29
CA THR A 170 -1.44 4.69 20.74
C THR A 170 -0.64 5.41 19.64
N VAL A 171 -1.04 5.25 18.39
CA VAL A 171 -0.36 5.76 17.19
C VAL A 171 -0.78 7.19 16.87
N SER A 172 0.19 8.07 16.57
CA SER A 172 -0.09 9.40 15.99
C SER A 172 -0.25 9.30 14.47
N MET A 173 -1.34 9.86 13.93
CA MET A 173 -1.56 9.85 12.48
C MET A 173 -0.65 10.82 11.73
N VAL A 174 -0.21 11.91 12.38
CA VAL A 174 0.81 12.83 11.83
C VAL A 174 2.14 12.09 11.65
N GLU A 175 2.52 11.30 12.64
CA GLU A 175 3.72 10.50 12.64
C GLU A 175 3.67 9.38 11.61
N PHE A 176 2.55 8.65 11.56
CA PHE A 176 2.33 7.59 10.57
C PHE A 176 2.35 8.15 9.13
N ALA A 177 1.76 9.33 8.91
CA ALA A 177 1.84 10.04 7.63
C ALA A 177 3.29 10.40 7.27
N LEU A 178 4.07 10.92 8.22
CA LEU A 178 5.49 11.22 8.02
C LEU A 178 6.29 9.97 7.65
N ARG A 179 6.08 8.85 8.34
CA ARG A 179 6.76 7.58 8.05
C ARG A 179 6.41 7.06 6.66
N THR A 180 5.13 7.12 6.30
CA THR A 180 4.63 6.72 4.97
C THR A 180 5.28 7.54 3.86
N ILE A 181 5.33 8.87 4.01
CA ILE A 181 5.96 9.74 3.01
C ILE A 181 7.49 9.59 2.98
N LYS A 182 8.16 9.36 4.12
CA LYS A 182 9.59 9.03 4.13
C LYS A 182 9.89 7.78 3.31
N PHE A 183 9.06 6.75 3.40
CA PHE A 183 9.18 5.54 2.59
C PHE A 183 9.06 5.88 1.09
N TYR A 184 7.98 6.52 0.66
CA TYR A 184 7.81 6.86 -0.76
C TYR A 184 8.88 7.82 -1.31
N GLN A 185 9.36 8.76 -0.50
CA GLN A 185 10.46 9.64 -0.89
C GLN A 185 11.77 8.86 -1.06
N HIS A 186 12.05 7.90 -0.18
CA HIS A 186 13.24 7.05 -0.27
C HIS A 186 13.20 6.12 -1.48
N GLU A 187 12.03 5.55 -1.75
CA GLU A 187 11.83 4.54 -2.79
C GLU A 187 11.52 5.12 -4.18
N SER A 188 11.30 6.43 -4.29
CA SER A 188 11.10 7.10 -5.57
C SER A 188 12.34 6.97 -6.47
N CYS A 189 12.17 6.52 -7.72
CA CYS A 189 13.26 6.55 -8.69
C CYS A 189 13.73 7.96 -9.04
N GLY A 190 12.95 9.00 -8.71
CA GLY A 190 13.31 10.40 -8.93
C GLY A 190 13.16 10.88 -10.38
N TRP A 191 12.50 10.13 -11.27
CA TRP A 191 12.36 10.50 -12.68
C TRP A 191 11.42 11.70 -12.90
N CYS A 192 10.15 11.55 -12.50
CA CYS A 192 9.14 12.59 -12.73
C CYS A 192 9.18 13.67 -11.63
N ILE A 193 9.14 14.94 -12.04
CA ILE A 193 9.23 16.10 -11.15
C ILE A 193 8.13 16.09 -10.08
N PRO A 194 6.83 15.83 -10.40
CA PRO A 194 5.79 15.85 -9.38
C PRO A 194 6.01 14.80 -8.28
N CYS A 195 6.52 13.60 -8.62
CA CYS A 195 6.85 12.59 -7.63
C CYS A 195 8.12 12.96 -6.84
N ARG A 196 9.22 13.27 -7.54
CA ARG A 196 10.53 13.52 -6.92
C ARG A 196 10.47 14.71 -5.96
N GLU A 197 10.00 15.85 -6.45
CA GLU A 197 9.94 17.07 -5.67
C GLU A 197 8.75 17.03 -4.70
N GLY A 198 7.60 16.50 -5.13
CA GLY A 198 6.40 16.44 -4.28
C GLY A 198 6.61 15.60 -3.03
N THR A 199 7.16 14.39 -3.15
CA THR A 199 7.45 13.55 -1.97
C THR A 199 8.49 14.17 -1.04
N ASP A 200 9.51 14.85 -1.57
CA ASP A 200 10.51 15.56 -0.76
C ASP A 200 9.91 16.77 -0.02
N TRP A 201 9.06 17.55 -0.68
CA TRP A 201 8.33 18.66 -0.05
C TRP A 201 7.35 18.20 1.01
N LEU A 202 6.59 17.12 0.75
CA LEU A 202 5.72 16.49 1.75
C LEU A 202 6.53 16.03 2.96
N LYS A 203 7.67 15.34 2.74
CA LYS A 203 8.58 14.90 3.81
C LYS A 203 9.08 16.07 4.64
N LYS A 204 9.58 17.14 4.01
CA LYS A 204 10.09 18.33 4.71
C LYS A 204 9.00 19.00 5.52
N THR A 205 7.80 19.12 4.95
CA THR A 205 6.65 19.75 5.60
C THR A 205 6.19 18.93 6.80
N LEU A 206 5.96 17.62 6.62
CA LEU A 206 5.57 16.72 7.71
C LEU A 206 6.66 16.58 8.78
N THR A 207 7.94 16.62 8.41
CA THR A 207 9.05 16.61 9.40
C THR A 207 9.03 17.88 10.25
N ARG A 208 8.88 19.04 9.61
CA ARG A 208 8.75 20.32 10.31
C ARG A 208 7.50 20.34 11.20
N PHE A 209 6.39 19.81 10.70
CA PHE A 209 5.12 19.71 11.40
C PHE A 209 5.20 18.77 12.62
N TYR A 210 5.81 17.60 12.47
CA TYR A 210 6.03 16.65 13.56
C TYR A 210 6.95 17.20 14.66
N ASN A 211 7.99 17.95 14.28
CA ASN A 211 8.84 18.68 15.23
C ASN A 211 8.13 19.90 15.86
N GLY A 212 6.87 20.12 15.49
CA GLY A 212 5.95 21.16 15.93
C GLY A 212 6.39 22.59 15.62
N TYR A 213 7.11 22.74 14.51
CA TYR A 213 7.27 24.01 13.81
C TYR A 213 6.25 24.15 12.68
N GLY A 214 5.11 23.46 12.79
CA GLY A 214 4.00 23.49 11.84
C GLY A 214 3.25 24.82 11.88
N ASN A 215 2.69 25.21 10.74
CA ASN A 215 1.86 26.39 10.55
C ASN A 215 0.45 25.97 10.14
N LYS A 216 -0.57 26.78 10.45
CA LYS A 216 -1.97 26.53 10.03
C LYS A 216 -2.14 26.32 8.51
N LYS A 217 -1.30 26.98 7.70
CA LYS A 217 -1.31 26.82 6.24
C LYS A 217 -0.77 25.46 5.78
N ASP A 218 0.01 24.76 6.60
CA ASP A 218 0.66 23.52 6.19
C ASP A 218 -0.33 22.42 5.89
N ILE A 219 -1.43 22.31 6.65
CA ILE A 219 -2.48 21.31 6.40
C ILE A 219 -3.06 21.48 4.99
N ALA A 220 -3.39 22.72 4.62
CA ALA A 220 -3.88 23.04 3.29
C ALA A 220 -2.80 22.83 2.21
N ASN A 221 -1.54 23.18 2.49
CA ASN A 221 -0.43 22.99 1.56
C ASN A 221 -0.11 21.51 1.32
N ILE A 222 -0.17 20.66 2.36
CA ILE A 222 0.01 19.21 2.25
C ILE A 222 -1.07 18.62 1.34
N GLN A 223 -2.33 19.00 1.58
CA GLN A 223 -3.45 18.57 0.74
C GLN A 223 -3.25 19.03 -0.71
N TYR A 224 -2.99 20.33 -0.92
CA TYR A 224 -2.75 20.90 -2.23
C TYR A 224 -1.62 20.19 -2.98
N LEU A 225 -0.50 19.92 -2.30
CA LEU A 225 0.64 19.26 -2.93
C LEU A 225 0.29 17.82 -3.34
N ALA A 226 -0.38 17.06 -2.48
CA ALA A 226 -0.80 15.70 -2.79
C ALA A 226 -1.82 15.68 -3.96
N GLU A 227 -2.78 16.59 -4.00
CA GLU A 227 -3.71 16.76 -5.14
C GLU A 227 -2.97 17.10 -6.45
N ASN A 228 -1.88 17.87 -6.38
CA ASN A 228 -1.09 18.24 -7.55
C ASN A 228 -0.12 17.14 -8.02
N MET A 229 0.18 16.15 -7.18
CA MET A 229 0.91 14.95 -7.56
C MET A 229 0.00 13.94 -8.28
N MET A 230 -1.23 13.81 -7.80
CA MET A 230 -2.18 12.81 -8.25
C MET A 230 -2.48 12.90 -9.74
N GLY A 231 -2.32 11.78 -10.46
CA GLY A 231 -2.56 11.65 -11.89
C GLY A 231 -1.57 12.40 -12.78
N ARG A 232 -0.50 12.96 -12.20
CA ARG A 232 0.53 13.75 -12.94
C ARG A 232 1.92 13.14 -12.85
N THR A 233 2.02 11.92 -12.33
CA THR A 233 3.25 11.16 -12.28
C THR A 233 3.29 10.12 -13.40
N PHE A 234 4.50 9.69 -13.68
CA PHE A 234 4.78 8.81 -14.81
C PHE A 234 4.38 7.36 -14.53
N CYS A 235 4.57 6.93 -13.28
CA CYS A 235 4.08 5.66 -12.76
C CYS A 235 3.13 5.91 -11.56
N PRO A 236 2.41 4.87 -11.09
CA PRO A 236 1.50 4.99 -9.96
C PRO A 236 2.16 5.24 -8.60
N LEU A 237 3.49 5.24 -8.46
CA LEU A 237 4.14 5.52 -7.17
C LEU A 237 3.78 6.91 -6.64
N GLY A 238 3.68 7.91 -7.52
CA GLY A 238 3.24 9.25 -7.13
C GLY A 238 1.85 9.27 -6.53
N ASP A 239 0.91 8.56 -7.16
CA ASP A 239 -0.45 8.40 -6.66
C ASP A 239 -0.46 7.60 -5.36
N ALA A 240 0.38 6.56 -5.24
CA ALA A 240 0.56 5.77 -4.02
C ALA A 240 1.10 6.59 -2.85
N ALA A 241 1.84 7.67 -3.09
CA ALA A 241 2.25 8.62 -2.05
C ALA A 241 1.15 9.66 -1.74
N ALA A 242 0.43 10.11 -2.77
CA ALA A 242 -0.60 11.15 -2.66
C ALA A 242 -1.89 10.66 -2.00
N MET A 243 -2.43 9.51 -2.44
CA MET A 243 -3.68 8.93 -1.95
C MET A 243 -3.73 8.73 -0.42
N PRO A 244 -2.76 8.06 0.24
CA PRO A 244 -2.78 7.92 1.68
C PRO A 244 -2.64 9.28 2.39
N THR A 245 -1.84 10.20 1.85
CA THR A 245 -1.70 11.56 2.39
C THR A 245 -3.02 12.31 2.43
N LEU A 246 -3.79 12.27 1.33
CA LEU A 246 -5.14 12.84 1.29
C LEU A 246 -6.07 12.12 2.28
N GLY A 247 -5.95 10.81 2.41
CA GLY A 247 -6.69 10.02 3.40
C GLY A 247 -6.42 10.48 4.84
N PHE A 248 -5.15 10.69 5.20
CA PHE A 248 -4.75 11.15 6.53
C PHE A 248 -5.32 12.55 6.82
N ILE A 249 -5.16 13.50 5.91
CA ILE A 249 -5.67 14.87 6.09
C ILE A 249 -7.19 14.89 6.14
N LYS A 250 -7.88 14.11 5.31
CA LYS A 250 -9.35 14.08 5.27
C LYS A 250 -9.95 13.48 6.53
N LYS A 251 -9.38 12.38 7.04
CA LYS A 251 -10.00 11.58 8.11
C LYS A 251 -9.48 11.93 9.51
N PHE A 252 -8.25 12.42 9.61
CA PHE A 252 -7.57 12.69 10.88
C PHE A 252 -7.11 14.15 10.98
N ARG A 253 -7.79 15.07 10.30
CA ARG A 253 -7.48 16.50 10.31
C ARG A 253 -7.33 17.05 11.74
N GLU A 254 -8.21 16.61 12.64
CA GLU A 254 -8.23 17.00 14.04
C GLU A 254 -6.87 16.73 14.73
N GLU A 255 -6.25 15.57 14.50
CA GLU A 255 -4.91 15.28 15.05
C GLU A 255 -3.83 16.22 14.50
N PHE A 256 -3.96 16.68 13.24
CA PHE A 256 -3.04 17.69 12.70
C PHE A 256 -3.27 19.06 13.36
N GLU A 257 -4.52 19.43 13.63
CA GLU A 257 -4.87 20.68 14.30
C GLU A 257 -4.41 20.70 15.76
N GLU A 258 -4.58 19.59 16.50
CA GLU A 258 -4.06 19.40 17.87
C GLU A 258 -2.53 19.60 17.95
N TYR A 259 -1.78 19.10 16.96
CA TYR A 259 -0.33 19.32 16.88
C TYR A 259 0.06 20.79 16.75
N LEU A 260 -0.77 21.61 16.08
CA LEU A 260 -0.55 23.05 15.95
C LEU A 260 -0.84 23.81 17.25
N GLU A 261 -1.72 23.28 18.08
CA GLU A 261 -2.06 23.83 19.40
C GLU A 261 -1.03 23.44 20.48
N GLY A 262 -0.05 22.61 20.12
CA GLY A 262 1.04 22.17 21.00
C GLY A 262 0.75 20.83 21.70
N HIS A 263 -0.38 20.18 21.41
CA HIS A 263 -0.70 18.84 21.87
C HIS A 263 0.04 17.80 21.01
N ARG A 264 1.33 17.65 21.27
CA ARG A 264 2.20 16.72 20.55
C ARG A 264 2.18 15.33 21.19
N THR A 265 2.29 14.29 20.37
CA THR A 265 2.71 12.98 20.89
C THR A 265 4.18 13.08 21.33
N GLU A 266 4.51 12.62 22.53
CA GLU A 266 5.92 12.46 22.97
C GLU A 266 6.55 11.17 22.44
N LYS A 267 5.82 10.40 21.63
CA LYS A 267 6.24 9.06 21.20
C LYS A 267 7.22 9.10 20.03
N ALA A 268 8.16 8.17 20.09
CA ALA A 268 9.08 7.88 19.00
C ALA A 268 8.34 7.31 17.77
N LEU A 269 8.93 7.48 16.59
CA LEU A 269 8.43 6.92 15.33
C LEU A 269 8.15 5.42 15.48
N ILE A 270 6.93 4.96 15.12
CA ILE A 270 6.56 3.54 15.06
C ILE A 270 7.68 2.80 14.36
N THR A 271 8.22 1.80 15.02
CA THR A 271 9.34 1.00 14.53
C THR A 271 8.89 0.04 13.43
N THR A 272 9.85 -0.47 12.66
CA THR A 272 9.55 -1.51 11.66
C THR A 272 9.01 -2.77 12.35
N GLU A 273 9.54 -3.10 13.53
CA GLU A 273 9.10 -4.23 14.36
C GLU A 273 7.63 -4.11 14.77
N GLU A 274 7.19 -2.91 15.18
CA GLU A 274 5.79 -2.65 15.53
C GLU A 274 4.86 -2.74 14.31
N LEU A 275 5.31 -2.34 13.11
CA LEU A 275 4.50 -2.45 11.89
C LEU A 275 4.40 -3.89 11.36
N ILE A 276 5.46 -4.68 11.48
CA ILE A 276 5.45 -6.09 11.08
C ILE A 276 4.67 -6.91 12.11
N GLY A 277 4.71 -6.52 13.38
CA GLY A 277 4.09 -7.26 14.48
C GLY A 277 4.86 -8.53 14.87
N ALA A 278 5.93 -8.88 14.15
CA ALA A 278 6.83 -9.97 14.47
C ALA A 278 8.14 -9.40 15.00
N ALA A 279 8.55 -9.82 16.20
CA ALA A 279 9.95 -9.73 16.59
C ALA A 279 10.74 -10.60 15.59
N HIS A 280 11.79 -10.04 14.99
CA HIS A 280 12.72 -10.83 14.18
C HIS A 280 13.22 -12.01 15.04
N HIS A 281 12.80 -13.22 14.69
CA HIS A 281 13.36 -14.48 15.15
C HIS A 281 13.91 -15.23 13.95
#